data_AF-A0A948G5Z8-F1
#
_entry.id   AF-A0A948G5Z8-F1
#
_cell.length_a   1.000
_cell.length_b   1.000
_cell.length_c   1.000
_cell.angle_alpha   90.00
_cell.angle_beta   90.00
_cell.angle_gamma   90.00
#
_symmetry.space_group_name_H-M   'P 1'
#
loop_
_entity.id
_entity.type
_entity.pdbx_description
1 polymer ?
#
loop_
_entity_poly.entity_id
_entity_poly.type
_entity_poly.pdbx_seq_one_letter_code
_entity_poly.pdbx_strand_id
1 'polypeptide(L)' 'MRILGIDPGLAITGYGLIESFGRDLKVIEAGVIRSDVKDKIEKRLLAIYRKVTDLVKDTAPQVAVL' A
#
# COMPACT_ATOMS: atom_id res chain seq x y z
N MET A 1 2.62 10.10 -13.59
CA MET A 1 3.54 9.49 -12.60
C MET A 1 2.73 8.93 -11.45
N ARG A 2 2.84 7.64 -11.17
CA ARG A 2 2.14 6.96 -10.08
C ARG A 2 2.95 6.97 -8.81
N ILE A 3 2.33 7.41 -7.71
CA ILE A 3 2.93 7.56 -6.39
C ILE A 3 2.09 6.75 -5.41
N LEU A 4 2.72 5.79 -4.73
CA LEU A 4 2.08 4.98 -3.70
C LEU A 4 2.47 5.51 -2.31
N GLY A 5 1.52 6.06 -1.57
CA GLY A 5 1.67 6.36 -0.16
C GLY A 5 1.28 5.14 0.70
N ILE A 6 2.08 4.84 1.72
CA ILE A 6 1.83 3.74 2.66
C ILE A 6 1.93 4.31 4.08
N ASP A 7 0.91 4.06 4.90
CA ASP A 7 0.91 4.35 6.34
C ASP A 7 0.99 3.02 7.11
N PRO A 8 2.21 2.57 7.49
CA PRO A 8 2.44 1.22 7.97
C PRO A 8 1.97 1.02 9.41
N GLY A 9 1.05 0.06 9.58
CA GLY A 9 0.62 -0.42 10.89
C GLY A 9 0.48 -1.94 10.90
N LEU A 10 0.91 -2.57 11.99
CA LEU A 10 0.97 -4.03 12.07
C LEU A 10 -0.43 -4.67 12.00
N ALA A 11 -1.47 -4.04 12.54
CA ALA A 11 -2.86 -4.54 12.44
C ALA A 11 -3.55 -4.04 11.18
N ILE A 12 -3.35 -2.76 10.86
CA ILE A 12 -3.95 -2.07 9.74
C ILE A 12 -2.84 -1.22 9.11
N THR A 13 -2.53 -1.48 7.85
CA THR A 13 -1.65 -0.64 7.03
C THR A 13 -2.50 0.09 6.01
N GLY A 14 -2.50 1.42 6.04
CA GLY A 14 -3.19 2.25 5.06
C GLY A 14 -2.38 2.39 3.78
N TYR A 15 -3.04 2.54 2.64
CA TYR A 15 -2.38 2.92 1.39
C TYR A 15 -3.23 3.86 0.54
N GLY A 16 -2.57 4.65 -0.28
CA GLY A 16 -3.19 5.48 -1.30
C GLY A 16 -2.31 5.55 -2.54
N LEU A 17 -2.91 5.36 -3.70
CA LEU A 17 -2.26 5.49 -5.00
C LEU A 17 -2.83 6.70 -5.73
N ILE A 18 -1.94 7.62 -6.11
CA ILE A 18 -2.29 8.76 -6.94
C ILE A 18 -1.50 8.73 -8.25
N GLU A 19 -2.06 9.34 -9.29
CA GLU A 19 -1.40 9.59 -10.55
C GLU A 19 -1.29 11.09 -10.78
N SER A 20 -0.06 11.58 -10.94
CA SER A 20 0.24 12.97 -11.28
C SER A 20 0.39 13.15 -12.78
N PHE A 21 -0.28 14.19 -13.30
CA PHE A 21 -0.20 14.67 -14.68
C PHE A 21 0.18 16.15 -14.67
N GLY A 22 1.48 16.45 -14.57
CA GLY A 22 1.94 17.83 -14.42
C GLY A 22 1.48 18.43 -13.10
N ARG A 23 0.57 19.41 -13.15
CA ARG A 23 0.00 20.05 -11.95
C ARG A 23 -1.24 19.35 -11.40
N ASP A 24 -1.83 18.44 -12.17
CA ASP A 24 -3.04 17.73 -11.77
C ASP A 24 -2.70 16.44 -11.01
N LEU A 25 -3.53 16.11 -10.04
CA LEU A 25 -3.48 14.88 -9.26
C LEU A 25 -4.81 14.14 -9.39
N LYS A 26 -4.74 12.83 -9.64
CA LYS A 26 -5.90 11.95 -9.66
C LYS A 26 -5.70 10.83 -8.65
N VAL A 27 -6.68 10.61 -7.78
CA VAL A 27 -6.72 9.42 -6.94
C VAL A 27 -7.08 8.23 -7.82
N ILE A 28 -6.24 7.20 -7.80
CA ILE A 28 -6.46 5.95 -8.54
C ILE A 28 -7.17 4.95 -7.64
N GLU A 29 -6.64 4.71 -6.44
CA GLU A 29 -7.22 3.83 -5.44
C GLU A 29 -6.71 4.22 -4.04
N ALA A 30 -7.49 3.92 -3.01
CA ALA A 30 -7.02 3.95 -1.63
C ALA A 30 -7.70 2.84 -0.83
N GLY A 31 -7.04 2.34 0.21
CA GLY A 31 -7.55 1.23 0.98
C GLY A 31 -6.74 0.92 2.22
N VAL A 32 -7.06 -0.24 2.82
CA VAL A 32 -6.36 -0.75 4.01
C VAL A 32 -6.03 -2.22 3.84
N ILE A 33 -4.82 -2.59 4.23
CA ILE A 33 -4.37 -3.97 4.39
C ILE A 33 -4.55 -4.34 5.85
N ARG A 34 -5.35 -5.37 6.13
CA ARG A 34 -5.60 -5.88 7.48
C ARG A 34 -4.83 -7.18 7.68
N SER A 35 -4.16 -7.31 8.82
CA SER A 35 -3.61 -8.59 9.28
C SER A 35 -4.42 -9.10 10.47
N ASP A 36 -4.47 -10.41 10.68
CA ASP A 36 -5.13 -10.98 11.85
C ASP A 36 -4.28 -10.69 13.10
N VAL A 37 -4.86 -9.98 14.06
CA VAL A 37 -4.19 -9.64 15.34
C VAL A 37 -3.91 -10.86 16.21
N LYS A 38 -4.59 -11.99 15.96
CA LYS A 38 -4.37 -13.26 16.65
C LYS A 38 -3.17 -14.04 16.11
N ASP A 39 -2.72 -13.73 14.90
CA ASP A 39 -1.56 -14.37 14.30
C ASP A 39 -0.26 -13.87 14.95
N LYS A 40 0.76 -14.74 14.91
CA LYS A 40 2.13 -14.34 15.30
C LYS A 40 2.68 -13.25 14.36
N ILE A 41 3.59 -12.44 14.88
CA ILE A 41 4.14 -11.27 14.18
C ILE A 41 4.71 -11.62 12.79
N GLU A 42 5.42 -12.73 12.66
CA GLU A 42 6.02 -13.18 11.39
C GLU A 42 4.96 -13.46 10.31
N LYS A 43 3.80 -14.00 10.69
CA LYS A 43 2.70 -14.24 9.74
C LYS A 43 2.03 -12.94 9.33
N ARG A 44 1.87 -12.02 10.28
CA ARG A 44 1.28 -10.70 10.03
C ARG A 44 2.14 -9.87 9.09
N LEU A 45 3.46 -9.87 9.32
CA LEU A 45 4.44 -9.24 8.42
C LEU A 45 4.42 -9.87 7.02
N LEU A 46 4.36 -11.21 6.94
CA LEU A 46 4.24 -11.90 5.65
C LEU A 46 2.94 -11.54 4.91
N ALA A 47 1.82 -11.42 5.62
CA ALA A 47 0.54 -11.02 5.04
C ALA A 47 0.59 -9.59 4.48
N ILE A 48 1.15 -8.64 5.25
CA ILE A 48 1.36 -7.25 4.80
C ILE A 48 2.28 -7.22 3.57
N TYR A 49 3.43 -7.92 3.64
CA TYR A 49 4.39 -7.99 2.54
C TYR A 49 3.74 -8.50 1.25
N ARG A 50 2.99 -9.61 1.31
CA ARG A 50 2.31 -10.17 0.14
C ARG A 50 1.34 -9.18 -0.48
N LYS A 51 0.49 -8.55 0.35
CA LYS A 51 -0.51 -7.59 -0.13
C LYS A 51 0.11 -6.33 -0.72
N VAL A 52 1.15 -5.78 -0.12
CA VAL A 52 1.89 -4.64 -0.69
C VAL A 52 2.58 -5.05 -1.99
N THR A 53 3.16 -6.24 -2.05
CA THR A 53 3.81 -6.76 -3.27
C THR A 53 2.81 -6.91 -4.41
N ASP A 54 1.63 -7.46 -4.14
CA ASP A 54 0.56 -7.59 -5.14
C ASP A 54 0.10 -6.21 -5.61
N LEU A 55 -0.12 -5.26 -4.68
CA LEU A 55 -0.46 -3.87 -5.02
C LEU A 55 0.58 -3.21 -5.93
N VAL A 56 1.87 -3.38 -5.64
CA VAL A 56 2.96 -2.83 -6.47
C VAL A 56 2.97 -3.48 -7.86
N LYS A 57 2.75 -4.81 -7.95
CA LYS A 57 2.69 -5.51 -9.24
C LYS A 57 1.50 -5.06 -10.08
N ASP A 58 0.33 -4.92 -9.48
CA ASP A 58 -0.92 -4.60 -10.18
C ASP A 58 -0.96 -3.13 -10.63
N THR A 59 -0.30 -2.24 -9.88
CA THR A 59 -0.40 -0.80 -10.11
C THR A 59 0.85 -0.14 -10.70
N ALA A 60 2.00 -0.82 -10.61
CA ALA A 60 3.31 -0.38 -11.09
C ALA A 60 3.64 1.08 -10.72
N PRO A 61 3.65 1.44 -9.41
CA PRO A 61 4.01 2.79 -8.98
C PRO A 61 5.50 3.05 -9.23
N GLN A 62 5.84 4.31 -9.49
CA GLN A 62 7.22 4.71 -9.77
C GLN A 62 7.98 5.09 -8.50
N VAL A 63 7.26 5.45 -7.44
CA VAL A 63 7.81 5.75 -6.13
C VAL A 63 6.84 5.30 -5.05
N ALA A 64 7.37 4.82 -3.94
CA ALA A 64 6.65 4.61 -2.70
C ALA A 64 7.12 5.64 -1.66
N VAL A 65 6.17 6.20 -0.90
CA VAL A 65 6.42 7.13 0.20
C VAL A 65 5.78 6.60 1.47
N LEU A 66 6.44 6.84 2.61
CA LEU A 66 6.06 6.39 3.95
C LEU A 66 5.86 7.60 4.86
#